data_AF-A0A3D1IDM5-F1
#
_entry.id   AF-A0A3D1IDM5-F1
#
_cell.length_a   1.000
_cell.length_b   1.000
_cell.length_c   1.000
_cell.angle_alpha   90.00
_cell.angle_beta   90.00
_cell.angle_gamma   90.00
#
_symmetry.space_group_name_H-M   'P 1'
#
loop_
_entity.id
_entity.type
_entity.pdbx_description
1 polymer ?
#
loop_
_entity_poly.entity_id
_entity_poly.type
_entity_poly.pdbx_seq_one_letter_code
_entity_poly.pdbx_strand_id
1 'polypeptide(L)'
;MFSMIVYSLGALATAIVVTLLIAGLTPLRRKDEARPGMTFAIALFLFGAGPFFLTEVQTAVWGRSLSEVAEEGYYEAGLGGELAYHKVVLFQGDRARLLVVGREPSEWGGEDRPSAWVYARKAPTGWVVDHATPINSDKERRDGIRFPPYW
;
A
#
# COMPACT_ATOMS: atom_id res chain seq x y z
N MET A 1 14.17 3.31 -1.28
CA MET A 1 14.88 2.00 -1.34
C MET A 1 15.01 1.30 0.01
N PHE A 2 15.39 2.00 1.09
CA PHE A 2 15.54 1.39 2.43
C PHE A 2 14.29 0.63 2.91
N SER A 3 13.10 1.23 2.77
CA SER A 3 11.82 0.62 3.14
C SER A 3 11.54 -0.71 2.43
N MET A 4 11.90 -0.83 1.16
CA MET A 4 11.75 -2.06 0.38
C MET A 4 12.65 -3.17 0.92
N ILE A 5 13.90 -2.86 1.28
CA ILE A 5 14.85 -3.85 1.83
C ILE A 5 14.33 -4.37 3.17
N VAL A 6 13.92 -3.47 4.07
CA VAL A 6 13.38 -3.84 5.39
C VAL A 6 12.13 -4.71 5.23
N TYR A 7 11.22 -4.31 4.33
CA TYR A 7 10.01 -5.08 4.05
C TYR A 7 10.32 -6.48 3.48
N SER A 8 11.20 -6.59 2.50
CA SER A 8 11.58 -7.88 1.90
C SER A 8 12.22 -8.82 2.92
N LEU A 9 13.09 -8.31 3.79
CA LEU A 9 13.68 -9.07 4.88
C LEU A 9 12.61 -9.51 5.90
N GLY A 10 11.66 -8.62 6.23
CA GLY A 10 10.53 -8.94 7.10
C GLY A 10 9.63 -10.03 6.52
N ALA A 11 9.30 -9.95 5.23
CA ALA A 11 8.51 -10.96 4.53
C ALA A 11 9.21 -12.32 4.49
N LEU A 12 10.53 -12.32 4.23
CA LEU A 12 11.35 -13.54 4.27
C LEU A 12 11.37 -14.18 5.66
N ALA A 13 11.64 -13.38 6.70
CA ALA A 13 11.66 -13.87 8.08
C ALA A 13 10.29 -14.43 8.50
N THR A 14 9.20 -13.75 8.15
CA THR A 14 7.83 -14.19 8.42
C THR A 14 7.52 -15.51 7.70
N ALA A 15 7.92 -15.64 6.43
CA ALA A 15 7.74 -16.88 5.68
C ALA A 15 8.49 -18.07 6.31
N ILE A 16 9.72 -17.85 6.80
CA ILE A 16 10.50 -18.86 7.52
C ILE A 16 9.76 -19.28 8.80
N VAL A 17 9.34 -18.33 9.63
CA VAL A 17 8.65 -18.61 10.90
C VAL A 17 7.35 -19.38 10.66
N VAL A 18 6.52 -18.94 9.72
CA VAL A 18 5.26 -19.62 9.38
C VAL A 18 5.53 -21.05 8.89
N THR A 19 6.55 -21.24 8.05
CA THR A 19 6.92 -22.57 7.56
C THR A 19 7.36 -23.48 8.69
N LEU A 20 8.21 -22.98 9.61
CA LEU A 20 8.67 -23.76 10.77
C LEU A 20 7.53 -24.11 11.71
N LEU A 21 6.60 -23.19 11.96
CA LEU A 21 5.41 -23.45 12.79
C LEU A 21 4.53 -24.53 12.16
N ILE A 22 4.23 -24.43 10.87
CA ILE A 22 3.41 -25.43 10.17
C ILE A 22 4.12 -26.78 10.15
N ALA A 23 5.42 -26.82 9.86
CA ALA A 23 6.20 -28.05 9.85
C ALA A 23 6.29 -28.69 11.25
N GLY A 24 6.44 -27.88 12.31
CA GLY A 24 6.48 -28.35 13.70
C GLY A 24 5.14 -28.87 14.21
N LEU A 25 4.03 -28.30 13.76
CA LEU A 25 2.67 -28.73 14.10
C LEU A 25 2.17 -29.91 13.23
N THR A 26 2.91 -30.28 12.17
CA THR A 26 2.53 -31.39 11.31
C THR A 26 2.69 -32.73 12.07
N PRO A 27 1.62 -33.54 12.20
CA PRO A 27 1.69 -34.82 12.90
C PRO A 27 2.72 -35.77 12.29
N LEU A 28 3.40 -36.57 13.12
CA LEU A 28 4.41 -37.55 12.68
C LEU A 28 3.90 -38.48 11.57
N ARG A 29 2.63 -38.88 11.61
CA ARG A 29 2.00 -39.75 10.60
C ARG A 29 1.91 -39.12 9.20
N ARG A 30 2.04 -37.80 9.07
CA ARG A 30 1.93 -37.04 7.81
C ARG A 30 3.23 -36.35 7.43
N LYS A 31 4.34 -36.61 8.15
CA LYS A 31 5.62 -35.94 7.88
C LYS A 31 6.17 -36.24 6.49
N ASP A 32 5.97 -37.45 5.98
CA ASP A 32 6.47 -37.85 4.66
C ASP A 32 5.70 -37.16 3.52
N GLU A 33 4.48 -36.70 3.78
CA GLU A 33 3.67 -35.92 2.84
C GLU A 33 3.93 -34.41 2.93
N ALA A 34 4.65 -33.96 3.97
CA ALA A 34 4.88 -32.55 4.21
C ALA A 34 5.79 -31.95 3.12
N ARG A 35 5.34 -30.85 2.50
CA ARG A 35 6.09 -30.10 1.49
C ARG A 35 6.48 -28.72 2.04
N PRO A 36 7.41 -28.63 3.01
CA PRO A 36 7.76 -27.37 3.66
C PRO A 36 8.28 -26.33 2.66
N GLY A 37 8.94 -26.75 1.57
CA GLY A 37 9.35 -25.85 0.49
C GLY A 37 8.18 -25.18 -0.22
N MET A 38 7.07 -25.90 -0.43
CA MET A 38 5.86 -25.32 -1.03
C MET A 38 5.18 -24.37 -0.04
N THR A 39 5.09 -24.74 1.24
CA THR A 39 4.57 -23.86 2.29
C THR A 39 5.36 -22.57 2.38
N PHE A 40 6.69 -22.66 2.33
CA PHE A 40 7.58 -21.49 2.32
C PHE A 40 7.35 -20.61 1.10
N ALA A 41 7.30 -21.19 -0.11
CA ALA A 41 7.07 -20.44 -1.33
C ALA A 41 5.73 -19.70 -1.32
N ILE A 42 4.66 -20.38 -0.87
CA ILE A 42 3.33 -19.77 -0.73
C ILE A 42 3.35 -18.65 0.32
N ALA A 43 3.95 -18.88 1.49
CA ALA A 43 4.03 -17.89 2.55
C ALA A 43 4.82 -16.65 2.08
N LEU A 44 5.97 -16.85 1.44
CA LEU A 44 6.78 -15.77 0.88
C LEU A 44 6.01 -14.97 -0.17
N PHE A 45 5.27 -15.65 -1.05
CA PHE A 45 4.43 -14.98 -2.03
C PHE A 45 3.32 -14.15 -1.37
N LEU A 46 2.61 -14.72 -0.40
CA LEU A 46 1.51 -14.04 0.31
C LEU A 46 1.99 -12.82 1.10
N PHE A 47 3.12 -12.91 1.80
CA PHE A 47 3.65 -11.78 2.58
C PHE A 47 4.46 -10.80 1.74
N GLY A 48 5.12 -11.25 0.68
CA GLY A 48 5.92 -10.40 -0.20
C GLY A 48 5.05 -9.68 -1.22
N ALA A 49 4.44 -10.45 -2.13
CA ALA A 49 3.68 -9.94 -3.27
C ALA A 49 2.19 -9.72 -2.97
N GLY A 50 1.63 -10.45 -2.00
CA GLY A 50 0.19 -10.40 -1.69
C GLY A 50 -0.36 -8.98 -1.47
N PRO A 51 0.30 -8.11 -0.68
CA PRO A 51 -0.16 -6.73 -0.50
C PRO A 51 -0.23 -5.93 -1.80
N PHE A 52 0.70 -6.11 -2.74
CA PHE A 52 0.67 -5.45 -4.05
C PHE A 52 -0.58 -5.85 -4.83
N PHE A 53 -0.81 -7.16 -4.96
CA PHE A 53 -1.98 -7.68 -5.65
C PHE A 53 -3.28 -7.19 -4.99
N LEU A 54 -3.33 -7.19 -3.66
CA LEU A 54 -4.50 -6.74 -2.92
C LEU A 54 -4.81 -5.27 -3.22
N THR A 55 -3.80 -4.39 -3.26
CA THR A 55 -4.01 -2.97 -3.59
C THR A 55 -4.41 -2.74 -5.04
N GLU A 56 -3.89 -3.52 -5.99
CA GLU A 56 -4.32 -3.45 -7.39
C GLU A 56 -5.77 -3.89 -7.55
N VAL A 57 -6.17 -4.99 -6.91
CA VAL A 57 -7.56 -5.47 -6.91
C VAL A 57 -8.49 -4.44 -6.28
N GLN A 58 -8.13 -3.89 -5.11
CA GLN A 58 -8.93 -2.86 -4.47
C GLN A 58 -9.04 -1.60 -5.32
N THR A 59 -7.96 -1.19 -5.97
CA THR A 59 -7.97 -0.03 -6.89
C THR A 59 -8.84 -0.32 -8.11
N ALA A 60 -8.77 -1.51 -8.68
CA ALA A 60 -9.60 -1.87 -9.83
C ALA A 60 -11.10 -1.88 -9.50
N VAL A 61 -11.47 -2.34 -8.29
CA VAL A 61 -12.87 -2.45 -7.87
C VAL A 61 -13.42 -1.10 -7.39
N TRP A 62 -12.66 -0.36 -6.57
CA TRP A 62 -13.15 0.83 -5.84
C TRP A 62 -12.53 2.14 -6.31
N GLY A 63 -11.50 2.11 -7.14
CA GLY A 63 -10.78 3.31 -7.56
C GLY A 63 -11.69 4.31 -8.27
N ARG A 64 -12.62 3.84 -9.12
CA ARG A 64 -13.57 4.73 -9.82
C ARG A 64 -14.54 5.44 -8.89
N SER A 65 -15.00 4.81 -7.81
CA SER A 65 -15.95 5.44 -6.88
C SER A 65 -15.28 6.36 -5.86
N LEU A 66 -13.95 6.29 -5.75
CA LEU A 66 -13.14 7.08 -4.83
C LEU A 66 -12.29 8.15 -5.56
N SER A 67 -12.46 8.34 -6.87
CA SER A 67 -11.63 9.28 -7.64
C SER A 67 -11.85 10.74 -7.22
N GLU A 68 -13.10 11.14 -7.02
CA GLU A 68 -13.43 12.52 -6.60
C GLU A 68 -12.84 12.83 -5.23
N VAL A 69 -12.95 11.90 -4.27
CA VAL A 69 -12.37 12.04 -2.94
C VAL A 69 -10.85 11.96 -2.93
N ALA A 70 -10.27 11.20 -3.85
CA ALA A 70 -8.82 11.19 -4.04
C ALA A 70 -8.31 12.56 -4.52
N GLU A 71 -9.02 13.19 -5.44
CA GLU A 71 -8.68 14.53 -5.94
C GLU A 71 -8.91 15.60 -4.86
N GLU A 72 -10.06 15.59 -4.19
CA GLU A 72 -10.34 16.49 -3.07
C GLU A 72 -9.28 16.36 -1.97
N GLY A 73 -8.97 15.14 -1.55
CA GLY A 73 -7.96 14.88 -0.53
C GLY A 73 -6.53 15.20 -0.97
N TYR A 74 -6.23 15.15 -2.26
CA TYR A 74 -4.94 15.57 -2.80
C TYR A 74 -4.72 17.07 -2.59
N TYR A 75 -5.71 17.88 -2.95
CA TYR A 75 -5.65 19.33 -2.79
C TYR A 75 -5.79 19.76 -1.32
N GLU A 76 -6.59 19.05 -0.51
CA GLU A 76 -6.68 19.27 0.94
C GLU A 76 -5.36 18.98 1.66
N ALA A 77 -4.57 18.00 1.17
CA ALA A 77 -3.23 17.73 1.68
C ALA A 77 -2.22 18.88 1.40
N GLY A 78 -2.62 19.91 0.66
CA GLY A 78 -1.76 21.04 0.29
C GLY A 78 -0.79 20.72 -0.84
N LEU A 79 -1.00 19.63 -1.58
CA LEU A 79 -0.15 19.29 -2.72
C LEU A 79 -0.56 20.12 -3.94
N GLY A 80 0.43 20.63 -4.67
CA GLY A 80 0.23 21.40 -5.89
C GLY A 80 0.17 20.52 -7.14
N GLY A 81 -0.10 21.10 -8.30
CA GLY A 81 -0.04 20.37 -9.58
C GLY A 81 -1.24 19.46 -9.87
N GLU A 82 -1.05 18.58 -10.84
CA GLU A 82 -2.10 17.68 -11.34
C GLU A 82 -2.02 16.32 -10.63
N LEU A 83 -3.17 15.80 -10.19
CA LEU A 83 -3.26 14.44 -9.68
C LEU A 83 -2.96 13.45 -10.83
N ALA A 84 -1.91 12.66 -10.68
CA ALA A 84 -1.50 11.72 -11.72
C ALA A 84 -2.21 10.38 -11.60
N TYR A 85 -2.30 9.84 -10.38
CA TYR A 85 -3.04 8.62 -10.09
C TYR A 85 -3.32 8.48 -8.60
N HIS A 86 -4.29 7.61 -8.29
CA HIS A 86 -4.55 7.13 -6.94
C HIS A 86 -4.59 5.61 -6.88
N LYS A 87 -4.30 5.07 -5.70
CA LYS A 87 -4.40 3.65 -5.37
C LYS A 87 -5.22 3.47 -4.10
N VAL A 88 -6.16 2.52 -4.13
CA VAL A 88 -6.92 2.11 -2.94
C VAL A 88 -6.08 1.08 -2.20
N VAL A 89 -5.61 1.48 -1.01
CA VAL A 89 -4.65 0.70 -0.23
C VAL A 89 -5.36 -0.23 0.73
N LEU A 90 -6.44 0.29 1.32
CA LEU A 90 -7.27 -0.44 2.24
C LEU A 90 -8.72 0.02 2.07
N PHE A 91 -9.63 -0.93 1.99
CA PHE A 91 -11.06 -0.71 1.94
C PHE A 91 -11.73 -1.52 3.05
N GLN A 92 -12.56 -0.86 3.87
CA GLN A 92 -13.24 -1.45 5.02
C GLN A 92 -14.75 -1.16 5.01
N GLY A 93 -15.37 -1.10 3.84
CA GLY A 93 -16.82 -0.92 3.71
C GLY A 93 -17.27 0.54 3.83
N ASP A 94 -17.10 1.14 5.01
CA ASP A 94 -17.45 2.54 5.30
C ASP A 94 -16.23 3.47 5.34
N ARG A 95 -15.02 2.91 5.27
CA ARG A 95 -13.75 3.64 5.26
C ARG A 95 -12.84 3.14 4.15
N ALA A 96 -12.03 4.04 3.60
CA ALA A 96 -10.98 3.69 2.68
C ALA A 96 -9.72 4.50 2.97
N ARG A 97 -8.55 3.90 2.73
CA ARG A 97 -7.26 4.60 2.70
C ARG A 97 -6.74 4.58 1.28
N LEU A 98 -6.43 5.76 0.78
CA LEU A 98 -5.97 6.02 -0.57
C LEU A 98 -4.52 6.53 -0.50
N LEU A 99 -3.69 6.07 -1.43
CA LEU A 99 -2.46 6.77 -1.78
C LEU A 99 -2.79 7.62 -3.01
N VAL A 100 -2.50 8.91 -2.92
CA VAL A 100 -2.61 9.83 -4.05
C VAL A 100 -1.22 10.31 -4.43
N VAL A 101 -0.95 10.39 -5.74
CA VAL A 101 0.33 10.82 -6.29
C VAL A 101 0.08 11.83 -7.38
N GLY A 102 0.72 12.98 -7.26
CA GLY A 102 0.65 14.06 -8.23
C GLY A 102 1.87 14.15 -9.12
N ARG A 103 1.85 15.17 -9.96
CA ARG A 103 2.97 15.62 -10.80
C ARG A 103 3.14 17.11 -10.64
N GLU A 104 4.34 17.50 -10.22
CA GLU A 104 4.72 18.89 -10.07
C GLU A 104 6.04 19.18 -10.80
N PRO A 105 6.19 20.35 -11.44
CA PRO A 105 7.50 20.78 -11.91
C PRO A 105 8.41 21.06 -10.71
N SER A 106 9.59 20.43 -10.70
CA SER A 106 10.60 20.63 -9.66
C SER A 106 11.37 21.93 -9.89
N GLU A 107 11.72 22.63 -8.81
CA GLU A 107 12.53 23.87 -8.86
C GLU A 107 13.96 23.62 -9.39
N TRP A 108 14.45 22.38 -9.31
CA TRP A 108 15.83 22.00 -9.67
C TRP A 108 15.94 21.42 -11.09
N GLY A 109 14.84 21.45 -11.84
CA GLY A 109 14.69 20.82 -13.15
C GLY A 109 14.23 19.37 -13.02
N GLY A 110 13.11 19.02 -13.68
CA GLY A 110 12.50 17.69 -13.63
C GLY A 110 11.04 17.71 -13.15
N GLU A 111 10.49 16.54 -12.91
CA GLU A 111 9.13 16.32 -12.41
C GLU A 111 9.20 15.68 -11.01
N ASP A 112 8.71 16.39 -10.01
CA ASP A 112 8.47 15.85 -8.66
C ASP A 112 7.14 15.08 -8.63
N ARG A 113 7.08 14.06 -7.77
CA ARG A 113 5.93 13.20 -7.55
C ARG A 113 5.50 13.26 -6.10
N PRO A 114 4.88 14.38 -5.70
CA PRO A 114 4.37 14.51 -4.35
C PRO A 114 3.29 13.45 -4.11
N SER A 115 3.21 13.00 -2.87
CA SER A 115 2.25 11.95 -2.50
C SER A 115 1.69 12.17 -1.11
N ALA A 116 0.42 11.79 -0.93
CA ALA A 116 -0.29 11.90 0.33
C ALA A 116 -1.10 10.64 0.64
N TRP A 117 -1.31 10.41 1.93
CA TRP A 117 -2.35 9.52 2.41
C TRP A 117 -3.66 10.30 2.46
N VAL A 118 -4.70 9.79 1.82
CA VAL A 118 -6.06 10.32 1.93
C VAL A 118 -6.92 9.27 2.61
N TYR A 119 -7.55 9.64 3.71
CA TYR A 119 -8.49 8.80 4.43
C TYR A 119 -9.89 9.25 4.06
N ALA A 120 -10.68 8.32 3.53
CA ALA A 120 -12.03 8.57 3.05
C ALA A 120 -13.05 7.84 3.94
N ARG A 121 -14.19 8.48 4.16
CA ARG A 121 -15.34 7.94 4.89
C ARG A 121 -16.57 7.96 4.02
N LYS A 122 -17.43 6.95 4.13
CA LYS A 122 -18.73 6.92 3.47
C LYS A 122 -19.74 7.77 4.25
N ALA A 123 -20.25 8.81 3.61
CA ALA A 123 -21.33 9.67 4.08
C ALA A 123 -22.66 9.33 3.35
N PRO A 124 -23.81 9.84 3.80
CA PRO A 124 -25.10 9.59 3.14
C PRO A 124 -25.15 10.05 1.68
N THR A 125 -24.39 11.09 1.34
CA THR A 125 -24.36 11.72 0.01
C THR A 125 -23.26 11.20 -0.90
N GLY A 126 -22.37 10.33 -0.40
CA GLY A 126 -21.19 9.87 -1.15
C GLY A 126 -19.99 9.61 -0.25
N TRP A 127 -18.82 9.45 -0.86
CA TRP A 127 -17.57 9.44 -0.11
C TRP A 127 -17.15 10.88 0.20
N VAL A 128 -16.52 11.08 1.37
CA VAL A 128 -15.95 12.36 1.78
C VAL A 128 -14.54 12.14 2.32
N VAL A 129 -13.68 13.15 2.20
CA VAL A 129 -12.39 13.16 2.88
C VAL A 129 -12.62 13.26 4.39
N ASP A 130 -11.98 12.37 5.15
CA ASP A 130 -11.94 12.42 6.61
C ASP A 130 -10.73 13.22 7.07
N HIS A 131 -9.56 12.90 6.51
CA HIS A 131 -8.34 13.70 6.63
C HIS A 131 -7.32 13.29 5.56
N ALA A 132 -6.41 14.20 5.24
CA ALA A 132 -5.28 13.93 4.34
C ALA A 132 -3.95 14.25 5.03
N THR A 133 -2.90 13.49 4.71
CA THR A 133 -1.56 13.68 5.29
C THR A 133 -0.50 13.54 4.20
N PRO A 134 0.23 14.62 3.87
CA PRO A 134 1.29 14.54 2.87
C PRO A 134 2.44 13.67 3.38
N ILE A 135 2.89 12.77 2.52
CA ILE A 135 3.97 11.80 2.75
C ILE A 135 5.28 12.36 2.22
N ASN A 136 5.29 12.75 0.95
CA ASN A 136 6.47 13.26 0.28
C ASN A 136 6.11 14.50 -0.55
N SER A 137 6.88 15.58 -0.41
CA SER A 137 6.81 16.78 -1.25
C SER A 137 8.08 17.62 -1.02
N ASP A 138 8.80 17.92 -2.09
CA ASP A 138 10.00 18.75 -2.03
C ASP A 138 9.66 20.19 -1.60
N LYS A 139 8.55 20.74 -2.10
CA LYS A 139 8.07 22.09 -1.77
C LYS A 139 7.68 22.23 -0.30
N GLU A 140 6.98 21.23 0.24
CA GLU A 140 6.56 21.21 1.64
C GLU A 140 7.67 20.70 2.59
N ARG A 141 8.87 20.40 2.06
CA ARG A 141 10.03 19.86 2.80
C ARG A 141 9.68 18.62 3.63
N ARG A 142 8.84 17.74 3.09
CA ARG A 142 8.43 16.51 3.76
C ARG A 142 9.09 15.31 3.12
N ASP A 143 9.96 14.65 3.88
CA ASP A 143 10.60 13.40 3.50
C ASP A 143 10.04 12.22 4.32
N GLY A 144 8.89 11.71 3.90
CA GLY A 144 8.25 10.55 4.51
C GLY A 144 8.76 9.21 3.94
N ILE A 145 8.81 8.18 4.78
CA ILE A 145 9.10 6.82 4.34
C ILE A 145 7.83 6.19 3.76
N ARG A 146 7.87 5.84 2.46
CA ARG A 146 6.85 5.01 1.82
C ARG A 146 7.17 3.53 2.05
N PHE A 147 6.24 2.82 2.68
CA PHE A 147 6.32 1.36 2.78
C PHE A 147 5.64 0.71 1.58
N PRO A 148 6.13 -0.48 1.13
CA PRO A 148 5.45 -1.27 0.13
C PRO A 148 3.94 -1.38 0.39
N PRO A 149 3.11 -1.31 -0.66
CA PRO A 149 3.50 -1.50 -2.07
C PRO A 149 3.94 -0.25 -2.84
N TYR A 150 4.24 0.87 -2.18
CA TYR A 150 4.51 2.14 -2.86
C TYR A 150 5.94 2.63 -2.65
N TRP A 151 6.50 3.32 -3.65
CA TRP A 151 7.90 3.78 -3.65
C TRP A 151 8.09 5.15 -4.27
#